data_AF-A0A7S4SMJ0-F1
#
_entry.id   AF-A0A7S4SMJ0-F1
#
_cell.length_a   1.000
_cell.length_b   1.000
_cell.length_c   1.000
_cell.angle_alpha   90.00
_cell.angle_beta   90.00
_cell.angle_gamma   90.00
#
_symmetry.space_group_name_H-M   'P 1'
#
loop_
_entity.id
_entity.type
_entity.pdbx_description
1 polymer ?
#
loop_
_entity_poly.entity_id
_entity_poly.type
_entity_poly.pdbx_seq_one_letter_code
_entity_poly.pdbx_strand_id
1 'polypeptide(L)'
;ITASIGSGVQSAPNDLLDQRDKLIKQLSEKISVTTIEQPDASLSVFIGKGQPLVIGGQITRLQTEVNGHDATRLEVGVEGQATINGTSQFVSGGHLQGLLDFRSRVLYPSQSQLGLVALGVSETVNAQHSLGLDLNGNLGQDLFASAEIPVTPKTTNAGTVVPVASLTDVSQVRASDYQVTYDGSQWHMTRLLRSE
;
A
#
# COMPACT_ATOMS: atom_id res chain seq x y z
N ILE A 1 5.74 17.18 24.40
CA ILE A 1 4.81 18.11 25.08
C ILE A 1 5.23 18.10 26.54
N THR A 2 5.87 19.17 27.00
CA THR A 2 6.46 19.25 28.34
C THR A 2 5.77 20.40 29.06
N ALA A 3 5.18 20.14 30.22
CA ALA A 3 4.58 21.17 31.06
C ALA A 3 5.45 21.35 32.31
N SER A 4 5.99 22.55 32.50
CA SER A 4 6.65 22.94 33.75
C SER A 4 5.59 23.42 34.75
N ILE A 5 5.67 22.91 35.98
CA ILE A 5 4.73 23.24 37.05
C ILE A 5 5.19 24.55 37.71
N GLY A 6 4.68 25.68 37.22
CA GLY A 6 4.80 26.99 37.85
C GLY A 6 3.51 27.36 38.56
N SER A 7 3.58 27.53 39.87
CA SER A 7 2.48 27.94 40.75
C SER A 7 1.96 29.32 40.38
N GLY A 8 0.75 29.40 39.79
CA GLY A 8 0.00 30.65 39.73
C GLY A 8 -0.80 30.97 38.46
N VAL A 9 -1.49 30.04 37.81
CA VAL A 9 -2.69 30.32 36.97
C VAL A 9 -3.55 29.05 36.98
N GLN A 10 -4.74 29.07 37.58
CA GLN A 10 -5.58 27.87 37.78
C GLN A 10 -6.35 27.42 36.51
N SER A 11 -6.25 28.15 35.39
CA SER A 11 -6.98 27.83 34.14
C SER A 11 -6.09 27.38 32.97
N ALA A 12 -4.91 27.97 32.78
CA ALA A 12 -4.04 27.64 31.65
C ALA A 12 -3.45 26.20 31.64
N PRO A 13 -3.10 25.58 32.79
CA PRO A 13 -2.60 24.20 32.82
C PRO A 13 -3.66 23.19 32.38
N ASN A 14 -4.92 23.39 32.79
CA ASN A 14 -6.00 22.46 32.46
C ASN A 14 -6.42 22.58 31.00
N ASP A 15 -6.48 23.79 30.44
CA ASP A 15 -6.80 23.99 29.03
C ASP A 15 -5.81 23.26 28.10
N LEU A 16 -4.51 23.25 28.44
CA LEU A 16 -3.48 22.55 27.67
C LEU A 16 -3.57 21.02 27.82
N LEU A 17 -3.95 20.53 29.01
CA LEU A 17 -4.20 19.11 29.24
C LEU A 17 -5.44 18.64 28.48
N ASP A 18 -6.52 19.43 28.47
CA ASP A 18 -7.74 19.16 27.72
C ASP A 18 -7.47 19.18 26.21
N GLN A 19 -6.68 20.14 25.73
CA GLN A 19 -6.24 20.18 24.33
C GLN A 19 -5.40 18.96 23.96
N ARG A 20 -4.46 18.55 24.81
CA ARG A 20 -3.66 17.33 24.63
C ARG A 20 -4.57 16.10 24.50
N ASP A 21 -5.51 15.92 25.42
CA ASP A 21 -6.37 14.75 25.46
C ASP A 21 -7.33 14.72 24.26
N LYS A 22 -7.82 15.89 23.83
CA LYS A 22 -8.58 16.04 22.58
C LYS A 22 -7.76 15.64 21.35
N LEU A 23 -6.50 16.07 21.26
CA LEU A 23 -5.62 15.72 20.14
C LEU A 23 -5.27 14.22 20.14
N ILE A 24 -5.05 13.62 21.30
CA ILE A 24 -4.85 12.17 21.44
C ILE A 24 -6.10 11.42 20.96
N LYS A 25 -7.30 11.88 21.35
CA LYS A 25 -8.56 11.30 20.87
C LYS A 25 -8.69 11.39 19.35
N GLN A 26 -8.43 12.55 18.76
CA GLN A 26 -8.46 12.72 17.30
C GLN A 26 -7.41 11.86 16.58
N LEU A 27 -6.24 11.66 17.19
CA LEU A 27 -5.23 10.75 16.67
C LEU A 27 -5.70 9.30 16.75
N SER A 28 -6.35 8.91 17.86
CA SER A 28 -6.87 7.55 18.07
C SER A 28 -7.94 7.13 17.06
N GLU A 29 -8.68 8.10 16.50
CA GLU A 29 -9.61 7.85 15.40
C GLU A 29 -8.85 7.46 14.11
N LYS A 30 -7.65 8.00 13.91
CA LYS A 30 -6.86 7.78 12.68
C LYS A 30 -6.01 6.52 12.76
N ILE A 31 -5.41 6.24 13.92
CA ILE A 31 -4.52 5.11 14.17
C ILE A 31 -4.62 4.69 15.64
N SER A 32 -4.35 3.43 15.98
CA SER A 32 -4.23 3.00 17.37
C SER A 32 -3.16 3.82 18.09
N VAL A 33 -3.47 4.28 19.30
CA VAL A 33 -2.58 5.10 20.14
C VAL A 33 -2.43 4.42 21.50
N THR A 34 -1.20 4.34 21.99
CA THR A 34 -0.87 3.94 23.36
C THR A 34 -0.09 5.06 24.01
N THR A 35 -0.47 5.41 25.24
CA THR A 35 0.13 6.52 25.98
C THR A 35 0.77 6.04 27.27
N ILE A 36 1.94 6.56 27.60
CA ILE A 36 2.64 6.27 28.86
C ILE A 36 2.96 7.60 29.53
N GLU A 37 2.45 7.81 30.74
CA GLU A 37 2.80 8.96 31.57
C GLU A 37 4.20 8.77 32.16
N GLN A 38 5.00 9.83 32.11
CA GLN A 38 6.36 9.85 32.60
C GLN A 38 6.43 10.46 34.01
N PRO A 39 7.50 10.22 34.79
CA PRO A 39 7.66 10.80 36.13
C PRO A 39 7.62 12.33 36.19
N ASP A 40 7.89 13.01 35.06
CA ASP A 40 7.84 14.47 34.92
C ASP A 40 6.45 14.99 34.47
N ALA A 41 5.41 14.14 34.55
CA ALA A 41 4.05 14.39 34.06
C ALA A 41 3.93 14.65 32.54
N SER A 42 5.01 14.43 31.78
CA SER A 42 4.92 14.39 30.32
C SER A 42 4.32 13.07 29.85
N LEU A 43 3.84 13.05 28.61
CA LEU A 43 3.16 11.90 28.05
C LEU A 43 3.88 11.42 26.79
N SER A 44 4.31 10.16 26.83
CA SER A 44 4.88 9.47 25.67
C SER A 44 3.75 8.86 24.85
N VAL A 45 3.76 9.10 23.55
CA VAL A 45 2.73 8.65 22.61
C VAL A 45 3.36 7.67 21.63
N PHE A 46 2.79 6.48 21.57
CA PHE A 46 3.12 5.42 20.62
C PHE A 46 1.92 5.14 19.74
N ILE A 47 2.17 4.71 18.51
CA ILE A 47 1.12 4.41 17.53
C ILE A 47 1.25 3.00 16.98
N GLY A 48 0.13 2.47 16.49
CA GLY A 48 0.07 1.17 15.82
C GLY A 48 0.59 0.05 16.72
N LYS A 49 1.63 -0.65 16.26
CA LYS A 49 2.28 -1.76 16.98
C LYS A 49 3.43 -1.34 17.90
N GLY A 50 3.51 -0.05 18.27
CA GLY A 50 4.50 0.47 19.22
C GLY A 50 5.52 1.45 18.64
N GLN A 51 5.26 2.01 17.46
CA GLN A 51 6.12 3.04 16.87
C GLN A 51 6.04 4.32 17.73
N PRO A 52 7.18 4.87 18.22
CA PRO A 52 7.16 6.12 18.95
C PRO A 52 6.78 7.29 18.03
N LEU A 53 5.88 8.15 18.52
CA LEU A 53 5.46 9.38 17.84
C LEU A 53 5.89 10.61 18.65
N VAL A 54 5.76 10.57 19.98
CA VAL A 54 6.22 11.64 20.88
C VAL A 54 6.87 11.02 22.11
N ILE A 55 8.13 11.35 22.39
CA ILE A 55 8.84 10.93 23.61
C ILE A 55 9.69 12.08 24.12
N GLY A 56 9.52 12.49 25.38
CA GLY A 56 10.39 13.50 26.02
C GLY A 56 10.51 14.82 25.25
N GLY A 57 9.46 15.20 24.50
CA GLY A 57 9.47 16.39 23.63
C GLY A 57 10.01 16.18 22.22
N GLN A 58 10.64 15.05 21.92
CA GLN A 58 11.00 14.66 20.55
C GLN A 58 9.76 14.19 19.80
N ILE A 59 9.66 14.59 18.53
CA ILE A 59 8.53 14.26 17.64
C ILE A 59 9.06 13.45 16.48
N THR A 60 8.47 12.29 16.26
CA THR A 60 8.63 11.50 15.04
C THR A 60 7.47 11.83 14.12
N ARG A 61 7.76 12.23 12.88
CA ARG A 61 6.71 12.53 11.89
C ARG A 61 6.48 11.33 11.00
N LEU A 62 5.22 11.11 10.66
CA LEU A 62 4.85 10.18 9.60
C LEU A 62 4.80 10.90 8.27
N GLN A 63 5.09 10.17 7.21
CA GLN A 63 4.95 10.62 5.83
C GLN A 63 4.31 9.52 4.99
N THR A 64 3.85 9.88 3.80
CA THR A 64 3.59 8.89 2.77
C THR A 64 4.86 8.65 1.96
N GLU A 65 5.22 7.40 1.73
CA GLU A 65 6.32 7.04 0.85
C GLU A 65 5.85 6.09 -0.25
N VAL A 66 6.54 6.11 -1.39
CA VAL A 66 6.22 5.20 -2.50
C VAL A 66 6.71 3.80 -2.14
N ASN A 67 5.89 2.78 -2.42
CA ASN A 67 6.28 1.40 -2.19
C ASN A 67 7.46 1.03 -3.08
N GLY A 68 8.46 0.36 -2.51
CA GLY A 68 9.65 0.00 -3.25
C GLY A 68 9.39 -0.97 -4.40
N HIS A 69 8.38 -1.84 -4.29
CA HIS A 69 8.00 -2.83 -5.29
C HIS A 69 6.97 -2.33 -6.30
N ASP A 70 6.23 -1.28 -5.98
CA ASP A 70 5.18 -0.72 -6.83
C ASP A 70 5.12 0.80 -6.68
N ALA A 71 5.64 1.51 -7.70
CA ALA A 71 5.70 2.96 -7.67
C ALA A 71 4.31 3.65 -7.66
N THR A 72 3.25 2.91 -8.00
CA THR A 72 1.87 3.41 -7.99
C THR A 72 1.23 3.32 -6.61
N ARG A 73 1.86 2.63 -5.66
CA ARG A 73 1.34 2.37 -4.32
C ARG A 73 2.03 3.24 -3.28
N LEU A 74 1.23 3.98 -2.50
CA LEU A 74 1.72 4.70 -1.33
C LEU A 74 1.68 3.82 -0.09
N GLU A 75 2.69 3.93 0.75
CA GLU A 75 2.78 3.34 2.08
C GLU A 75 2.93 4.44 3.13
N VAL A 76 2.72 4.06 4.39
CA VAL A 76 3.05 4.90 5.53
C VAL A 76 4.54 4.72 5.81
N GLY A 77 5.26 5.82 5.97
CA GLY A 77 6.67 5.86 6.31
C GLY A 77 6.93 6.80 7.49
N VAL A 78 8.16 6.81 7.98
CA VAL A 78 8.63 7.75 9.01
C VAL A 78 9.55 8.77 8.34
N GLU A 79 9.33 10.06 8.61
CA GLU A 79 10.15 11.13 8.04
C GLU A 79 11.63 10.94 8.42
N GLY A 80 12.52 11.01 7.42
CA GLY A 80 13.95 10.77 7.61
C GLY A 80 14.37 9.30 7.71
N GLN A 81 13.42 8.35 7.65
CA GLN A 81 13.70 6.91 7.55
C GLN A 81 13.10 6.38 6.25
N ALA A 82 13.94 6.05 5.28
CA ALA A 82 13.50 5.38 4.06
C ALA A 82 13.40 3.88 4.31
N THR A 83 12.22 3.31 4.09
CA THR A 83 11.99 1.86 4.23
C THR A 83 11.48 1.29 2.92
N ILE A 84 12.14 0.25 2.39
CA ILE A 84 11.79 -0.35 1.09
C ILE A 84 10.31 -0.82 1.03
N ASN A 85 9.74 -1.24 2.17
CA ASN A 85 8.34 -1.68 2.30
C ASN A 85 7.46 -0.70 3.08
N GLY A 86 8.01 0.46 3.44
CA GLY A 86 7.48 1.34 4.46
C GLY A 86 7.32 0.74 5.85
N THR A 87 6.54 1.45 6.67
CA THR A 87 6.15 1.10 8.03
C THR A 87 4.67 0.76 8.14
N SER A 88 3.97 0.62 7.00
CA SER A 88 2.55 0.22 6.94
C SER A 88 2.24 -1.05 7.74
N GLN A 89 3.15 -2.02 7.81
CA GLN A 89 3.01 -3.24 8.60
C GLN A 89 2.92 -3.00 10.12
N PHE A 90 3.39 -1.85 10.58
CA PHE A 90 3.34 -1.41 11.97
C PHE A 90 2.11 -0.54 12.27
N VAL A 91 1.36 -0.14 11.24
CA VAL A 91 0.05 0.52 11.43
C VAL A 91 -0.93 -0.50 12.00
N SER A 92 -1.71 -0.05 12.98
CA SER A 92 -2.80 -0.81 13.58
C SER A 92 -3.88 0.15 14.06
N GLY A 93 -5.14 -0.25 14.00
CA GLY A 93 -6.33 0.49 14.40
C GLY A 93 -6.66 1.70 13.54
N GLY A 94 -7.83 2.26 13.81
CA GLY A 94 -8.31 3.51 13.22
C GLY A 94 -8.59 3.44 11.71
N HIS A 95 -8.89 4.61 11.15
CA HIS A 95 -9.19 4.76 9.72
C HIS A 95 -8.02 4.34 8.82
N LEU A 96 -6.78 4.56 9.26
CA LEU A 96 -5.60 4.27 8.45
C LEU A 96 -5.42 2.77 8.22
N GLN A 97 -5.59 1.93 9.25
CA GLN A 97 -5.60 0.48 9.04
C GLN A 97 -6.78 0.08 8.13
N GLY A 98 -7.98 0.64 8.35
CA GLY A 98 -9.15 0.35 7.51
C GLY A 98 -8.91 0.62 6.01
N LEU A 99 -8.20 1.70 5.68
CA LEU A 99 -7.82 2.01 4.30
C LEU A 99 -6.82 0.99 3.73
N LEU A 100 -5.81 0.61 4.51
CA LEU A 100 -4.81 -0.39 4.11
C LEU A 100 -5.45 -1.78 3.92
N ASP A 101 -6.37 -2.15 4.81
CA ASP A 101 -7.12 -3.41 4.75
C ASP A 101 -8.10 -3.42 3.57
N PHE A 102 -8.89 -2.37 3.36
CA PHE A 102 -9.77 -2.26 2.20
C PHE A 102 -8.99 -2.38 0.90
N ARG A 103 -7.86 -1.67 0.79
CA ARG A 103 -6.99 -1.73 -0.39
C ARG A 103 -6.51 -3.16 -0.67
N SER A 104 -5.93 -3.81 0.34
CA SER A 104 -5.28 -5.12 0.20
C SER A 104 -6.25 -6.29 0.10
N ARG A 105 -7.36 -6.26 0.84
CA ARG A 105 -8.31 -7.38 0.99
C ARG A 105 -9.52 -7.26 0.07
N VAL A 106 -9.87 -6.06 -0.39
CA VAL A 106 -11.08 -5.84 -1.20
C VAL A 106 -10.73 -5.28 -2.57
N LEU A 107 -10.14 -4.08 -2.63
CA LEU A 107 -9.93 -3.36 -3.87
C LEU A 107 -9.06 -4.14 -4.85
N TYR A 108 -7.84 -4.50 -4.43
CA TYR A 108 -6.91 -5.18 -5.30
C TYR A 108 -7.38 -6.57 -5.75
N PRO A 109 -7.90 -7.45 -4.87
CA PRO A 109 -8.46 -8.73 -5.33
C PRO A 109 -9.62 -8.55 -6.31
N SER A 110 -10.50 -7.57 -6.08
CA SER A 110 -11.63 -7.30 -6.98
C SER A 110 -11.16 -6.82 -8.35
N GLN A 111 -10.18 -5.92 -8.40
CA GLN A 111 -9.59 -5.48 -9.66
C GLN A 111 -8.90 -6.64 -10.41
N SER A 112 -8.14 -7.48 -9.71
CA SER A 112 -7.50 -8.65 -10.32
C SER A 112 -8.51 -9.66 -10.87
N GLN A 113 -9.61 -9.90 -10.17
CA GLN A 113 -10.67 -10.80 -10.64
C GLN A 113 -11.41 -10.22 -11.84
N LEU A 114 -11.76 -8.93 -11.81
CA LEU A 114 -12.41 -8.26 -12.94
C LEU A 114 -11.50 -8.25 -14.18
N GLY A 115 -10.20 -7.97 -13.99
CA GLY A 115 -9.21 -8.02 -15.05
C GLY A 115 -9.09 -9.41 -15.68
N LEU A 116 -9.15 -10.47 -14.87
CA LEU A 116 -9.14 -11.85 -15.38
C LEU A 116 -10.39 -12.18 -16.21
N VAL A 117 -11.57 -11.71 -15.79
CA VAL A 117 -12.80 -11.88 -16.57
C VAL A 117 -12.72 -11.11 -17.89
N ALA A 118 -12.29 -9.84 -17.85
CA ALA A 118 -12.12 -9.03 -19.05
C ALA A 118 -11.14 -9.67 -20.03
N LEU A 119 -10.02 -10.18 -19.53
CA LEU A 119 -9.04 -10.92 -20.33
C LEU A 119 -9.65 -12.18 -20.95
N GLY A 120 -10.36 -12.98 -20.16
CA GLY A 120 -11.04 -14.18 -20.64
C GLY A 120 -12.05 -13.87 -21.76
N VAL A 121 -12.84 -12.80 -21.61
CA VAL A 121 -13.81 -12.37 -22.63
C VAL A 121 -13.11 -11.92 -23.90
N SER A 122 -12.11 -11.02 -23.80
CA SER A 122 -11.41 -10.50 -24.98
C SER A 122 -10.73 -11.62 -25.77
N GLU A 123 -9.98 -12.49 -25.10
CA GLU A 123 -9.23 -13.58 -25.74
C GLU A 123 -10.16 -14.62 -26.36
N THR A 124 -11.22 -15.04 -25.66
CA THR A 124 -12.15 -16.05 -26.19
C THR A 124 -12.96 -15.54 -27.37
N VAL A 125 -13.39 -14.27 -27.34
CA VAL A 125 -14.13 -13.68 -28.46
C VAL A 125 -13.21 -13.48 -29.66
N ASN A 126 -12.00 -12.96 -29.47
CA ASN A 126 -11.03 -12.80 -30.56
C ASN A 126 -10.65 -14.15 -31.19
N ALA A 127 -10.36 -15.16 -30.35
CA ALA A 127 -10.07 -16.51 -30.81
C ALA A 127 -11.21 -17.11 -31.64
N GLN A 128 -12.46 -16.92 -31.24
CA GLN A 128 -13.61 -17.42 -32.00
C GLN A 128 -13.85 -16.60 -33.28
N HIS A 129 -13.66 -15.28 -33.24
CA HIS A 129 -13.92 -14.41 -34.38
C HIS A 129 -12.90 -14.62 -35.51
N SER A 130 -11.63 -14.84 -35.16
CA SER A 130 -10.57 -15.12 -36.14
C SER A 130 -10.74 -16.43 -36.93
N LEU A 131 -11.57 -17.35 -36.42
CA LEU A 131 -11.97 -18.57 -37.14
C LEU A 131 -13.11 -18.33 -38.16
N GLY A 132 -13.74 -17.15 -38.13
CA GLY A 132 -14.84 -16.77 -38.99
C GLY A 132 -14.41 -15.96 -40.21
N LEU A 133 -15.39 -15.65 -41.07
CA LEU A 133 -15.24 -14.73 -42.19
C LEU A 133 -16.13 -13.49 -41.97
N ASP A 134 -15.63 -12.33 -42.38
CA ASP A 134 -16.40 -11.09 -42.42
C ASP A 134 -17.37 -11.06 -43.62
N LEU A 135 -18.13 -9.96 -43.74
CA LEU A 135 -19.09 -9.76 -44.83
C LEU A 135 -18.45 -9.72 -46.24
N ASN A 136 -17.15 -9.48 -46.32
CA ASN A 136 -16.39 -9.43 -47.56
C ASN A 136 -15.67 -10.77 -47.87
N GLY A 137 -15.82 -11.77 -47.00
CA GLY A 137 -15.16 -13.07 -47.12
C GLY A 137 -13.71 -13.09 -46.63
N ASN A 138 -13.24 -12.08 -45.89
CA ASN A 138 -11.92 -12.08 -45.28
C ASN A 138 -11.96 -12.73 -43.90
N LEU A 139 -10.81 -13.26 -43.43
CA LEU A 139 -10.71 -13.78 -42.06
C LEU A 139 -10.98 -12.70 -41.02
N GLY A 140 -11.76 -13.07 -39.99
CA GLY A 140 -12.04 -12.20 -38.85
C GLY A 140 -10.76 -11.71 -38.18
N GLN A 141 -10.76 -10.45 -37.73
CA GLN A 141 -9.66 -9.83 -37.00
C GLN A 141 -10.03 -9.68 -35.52
N ASP A 142 -9.09 -9.28 -34.67
CA ASP A 142 -9.38 -9.02 -33.26
C ASP A 142 -10.46 -7.94 -33.10
N LEU A 143 -11.49 -8.24 -32.30
CA LEU A 143 -12.54 -7.29 -31.91
C LEU A 143 -12.11 -6.43 -30.74
N PHE A 144 -11.37 -7.04 -29.80
CA PHE A 144 -10.83 -6.40 -28.61
C PHE A 144 -9.32 -6.30 -28.73
N ALA A 145 -8.73 -5.23 -28.19
CA ALA A 145 -7.29 -5.16 -28.06
C ALA A 145 -6.79 -6.23 -27.06
N SER A 146 -5.65 -6.85 -27.35
CA SER A 146 -4.96 -7.72 -26.39
C SER A 146 -4.67 -6.95 -25.10
N ALA A 147 -4.82 -7.61 -23.96
CA ALA A 147 -4.55 -6.96 -22.69
C ALA A 147 -3.05 -6.69 -22.53
N GLU A 148 -2.70 -5.44 -22.22
CA GLU A 148 -1.36 -5.10 -21.77
C GLU A 148 -1.20 -5.55 -20.31
N ILE A 149 -0.17 -6.35 -20.04
CA ILE A 149 0.16 -6.78 -18.68
C ILE A 149 1.13 -5.74 -18.11
N PRO A 150 0.71 -4.90 -17.13
CA PRO A 150 1.59 -3.90 -16.58
C PRO A 150 2.75 -4.55 -15.83
N VAL A 151 3.96 -4.07 -16.09
CA VAL A 151 5.17 -4.45 -15.36
C VAL A 151 5.75 -3.21 -14.70
N THR A 152 5.76 -3.19 -13.38
CA THR A 152 6.30 -2.08 -12.60
C THR A 152 7.71 -2.43 -12.10
N PRO A 153 8.75 -1.66 -12.46
CA PRO A 153 10.09 -1.90 -11.94
C PRO A 153 10.17 -1.52 -10.45
N LYS A 154 10.94 -2.31 -9.69
CA LYS A 154 11.28 -1.97 -8.30
C LYS A 154 12.12 -0.69 -8.28
N THR A 155 11.81 0.24 -7.37
CA THR A 155 12.52 1.54 -7.27
C THR A 155 14.00 1.41 -6.95
N THR A 156 14.41 0.28 -6.36
CA THR A 156 15.81 -0.03 -6.03
C THR A 156 16.56 -0.77 -7.14
N ASN A 157 15.96 -0.98 -8.31
CA ASN A 157 16.65 -1.60 -9.43
C ASN A 157 17.77 -0.68 -9.93
N ALA A 158 19.00 -1.21 -10.02
CA ALA A 158 20.14 -0.46 -10.53
C ALA A 158 20.16 -0.38 -12.08
N GLY A 159 19.53 -1.34 -12.75
CA GLY A 159 19.42 -1.39 -14.21
C GLY A 159 18.13 -0.76 -14.73
N THR A 160 18.14 -0.35 -16.00
CA THR A 160 16.97 0.22 -16.70
C THR A 160 16.15 -0.82 -17.46
N VAL A 161 16.55 -2.10 -17.41
CA VAL A 161 15.85 -3.18 -18.10
C VAL A 161 14.50 -3.43 -17.41
N VAL A 162 13.43 -3.27 -18.18
CA VAL A 162 12.06 -3.63 -17.77
C VAL A 162 11.63 -4.83 -18.61
N PRO A 163 11.34 -5.99 -18.00
CA PRO A 163 10.84 -7.13 -18.75
C PRO A 163 9.44 -6.82 -19.30
N VAL A 164 9.13 -7.35 -20.47
CA VAL A 164 7.78 -7.29 -21.04
C VAL A 164 7.07 -8.59 -20.69
N ALA A 165 5.90 -8.47 -20.06
CA ALA A 165 5.01 -9.60 -19.84
C ALA A 165 4.05 -9.71 -21.03
N SER A 166 3.93 -10.91 -21.58
CA SER A 166 2.96 -11.22 -22.62
C SER A 166 2.13 -12.42 -22.22
N LEU A 167 0.88 -12.43 -22.67
CA LEU A 167 -0.01 -13.55 -22.47
C LEU A 167 0.13 -14.54 -23.62
N THR A 168 0.32 -15.82 -23.30
CA THR A 168 0.34 -16.90 -24.29
C THR A 168 -0.87 -17.82 -24.18
N ASP A 169 -1.37 -18.05 -22.97
CA ASP A 169 -2.54 -18.88 -22.71
C ASP A 169 -3.34 -18.32 -21.52
N VAL A 170 -4.53 -17.77 -21.82
CA VAL A 170 -5.45 -17.22 -20.83
C VAL A 170 -5.95 -18.27 -19.83
N SER A 171 -6.01 -19.55 -20.21
CA SER A 171 -6.48 -20.64 -19.34
C SER A 171 -5.53 -20.92 -18.18
N GLN A 172 -4.26 -20.52 -18.30
CA GLN A 172 -3.24 -20.70 -17.27
C GLN A 172 -3.08 -19.48 -16.35
N VAL A 173 -3.78 -18.37 -16.65
CA VAL A 173 -3.67 -17.14 -15.86
C VAL A 173 -4.39 -17.30 -14.53
N ARG A 174 -3.75 -16.81 -13.46
CA ARG A 174 -4.36 -16.73 -12.14
C ARG A 174 -4.51 -15.27 -11.75
N ALA A 175 -5.60 -14.94 -11.06
CA ALA A 175 -5.80 -13.62 -10.45
C ALA A 175 -4.81 -13.42 -9.28
N SER A 176 -3.57 -13.04 -9.60
CA SER A 176 -2.47 -12.90 -8.65
C SER A 176 -1.45 -11.93 -9.19
N ASP A 177 -0.72 -11.26 -8.30
CA ASP A 177 0.49 -10.54 -8.67
C ASP A 177 1.67 -11.52 -8.68
N TYR A 178 2.70 -11.16 -9.44
CA TYR A 178 3.94 -11.92 -9.56
C TYR A 178 5.12 -10.98 -9.38
N GLN A 179 6.11 -11.44 -8.63
CA GLN A 179 7.40 -10.76 -8.52
C GLN A 179 8.41 -11.49 -9.39
N VAL A 180 9.10 -10.75 -10.25
CA VAL A 180 10.16 -11.26 -11.10
C VAL A 180 11.49 -10.65 -10.64
N THR A 181 12.49 -11.50 -10.39
CA THR A 181 13.82 -11.09 -9.91
C THR A 181 14.92 -11.70 -10.75
N TYR A 182 15.97 -10.93 -11.04
CA TYR A 182 17.18 -11.42 -11.69
C TYR A 182 18.31 -11.51 -10.68
N ASP A 183 18.96 -12.65 -10.57
CA ASP A 183 20.06 -12.89 -9.59
C ASP A 183 21.46 -12.64 -10.16
N GLY A 184 21.56 -12.18 -11.41
CA GLY A 184 22.83 -12.03 -12.14
C GLY A 184 23.08 -13.13 -13.17
N SER A 185 22.37 -14.26 -13.08
CA SER A 185 22.47 -15.39 -14.01
C SER A 185 21.11 -15.85 -14.55
N GLN A 186 20.07 -15.85 -13.71
CA GLN A 186 18.75 -16.40 -14.02
C GLN A 186 17.62 -15.49 -13.54
N TRP A 187 16.49 -15.59 -14.24
CA TRP A 187 15.24 -14.96 -13.84
C TRP A 187 14.42 -15.92 -13.00
N HIS A 188 13.97 -15.43 -11.86
CA HIS A 188 13.08 -16.14 -10.94
C HIS A 188 11.73 -15.44 -10.91
N MET A 189 10.64 -16.20 -11.00
CA MET A 189 9.28 -15.69 -10.85
C MET A 189 8.64 -16.28 -9.60
N THR A 190 8.21 -15.42 -8.69
CA THR A 190 7.49 -15.80 -7.47
C THR A 190 6.07 -15.27 -7.56
N ARG A 191 5.08 -16.17 -7.43
CA ARG A 191 3.69 -15.74 -7.26
C ARG A 191 3.54 -15.09 -5.89
N LEU A 192 3.08 -13.86 -5.86
CA LEU A 192 2.77 -13.18 -4.62
C LEU A 192 1.42 -13.68 -4.13
N LEU A 193 1.44 -14.51 -3.08
CA LEU A 193 0.26 -14.73 -2.28
C LEU A 193 0.02 -13.42 -1.55
N ARG A 194 -1.07 -12.70 -1.87
CA ARG A 194 -1.50 -11.56 -1.05
C ARG A 194 -1.96 -12.13 0.30
N SER A 195 -1.02 -12.35 1.20
CA SER A 195 -1.23 -12.74 2.59
C SER A 195 -0.50 -11.73 3.48
N GLU A 196 -1.33 -10.95 4.19
CA GLU A 196 -1.11 -10.18 5.43
C GLU A 196 0.17 -9.37 5.64
#